data_AF-A0A969CY21-F1
#
_entry.id   AF-A0A969CY21-F1
#
_cell.length_a   1.000
_cell.length_b   1.000
_cell.length_c   1.000
_cell.angle_alpha   90.00
_cell.angle_beta   90.00
_cell.angle_gamma   90.00
#
_symmetry.space_group_name_H-M   'P 1'
#
loop_
_entity.id
_entity.type
_entity.pdbx_description
1 polymer ?
#
loop_
_entity_poly.entity_id
_entity_poly.type
_entity_poly.pdbx_seq_one_letter_code
_entity_poly.pdbx_strand_id
1 'polypeptide(L)'
;MTLALSEGITCRKVVFLAAVCWLSNSLTKFAKLNRLSPEIEVKLRFLMEEKFGKEVWERVSVDRRVANLHIPALLFHDTGDREVDFEESRAIAQAWHGAQLVATSGLGHKRILRNERVIQQAVDFINF
;
A
#
# COMPACT_ATOMS: atom_id res chain seq x y z
N MET A 1 9.26 0.38 1.45
CA MET A 1 9.65 1.05 0.20
C MET A 1 9.43 2.56 0.27
N THR A 2 8.19 3.05 0.45
CA THR A 2 7.89 4.49 0.46
C THR A 2 8.59 5.28 1.56
N LEU A 3 8.81 4.68 2.74
CA LEU A 3 9.73 5.18 3.78
C LEU A 3 11.09 5.54 3.20
N ALA A 4 11.75 4.58 2.54
CA ALA A 4 13.08 4.76 2.02
C ALA A 4 13.12 5.74 0.83
N LEU A 5 12.10 5.75 -0.03
CA LEU A 5 11.97 6.75 -1.10
C LEU A 5 11.85 8.17 -0.55
N SER A 6 11.04 8.37 0.50
CA SER A 6 10.92 9.66 1.18
C SER A 6 12.18 10.07 1.98
N GLU A 7 13.08 9.12 2.25
CA GLU A 7 14.34 9.34 2.97
C GLU A 7 15.56 9.41 2.04
N GLY A 8 15.34 9.56 0.73
CA GLY A 8 16.38 9.89 -0.23
C GLY A 8 16.91 8.72 -1.08
N ILE A 9 16.33 7.51 -0.98
CA ILE A 9 16.59 6.48 -2.00
C ILE A 9 16.07 6.97 -3.34
N THR A 10 16.96 7.03 -4.33
CA THR A 10 16.63 7.45 -5.69
C THR A 10 16.21 6.27 -6.56
N CYS A 11 15.09 6.40 -7.26
CA CYS A 11 14.71 5.53 -8.36
C CYS A 11 14.03 6.35 -9.45
N ARG A 12 14.07 5.86 -10.70
CA ARG A 12 13.45 6.56 -11.83
C ARG A 12 11.93 6.37 -11.90
N LYS A 13 11.44 5.20 -11.52
CA LYS A 13 10.04 4.78 -11.62
C LYS A 13 9.70 3.73 -10.56
N VAL A 14 8.45 3.67 -10.13
CA VAL A 14 7.98 2.69 -9.13
C VAL A 14 6.70 2.01 -9.59
N VAL A 15 6.61 0.70 -9.37
CA VAL A 15 5.38 -0.08 -9.59
C VAL A 15 4.91 -0.67 -8.27
N PHE A 16 3.62 -0.53 -7.96
CA PHE A 16 2.96 -1.16 -6.83
C PHE A 16 1.87 -2.13 -7.28
N LEU A 17 1.74 -3.24 -6.57
CA LEU A 17 0.73 -4.28 -6.79
C LEU A 17 -0.02 -4.49 -5.48
N ALA A 18 -1.34 -4.33 -5.49
CA ALA A 18 -2.22 -4.49 -4.32
C ALA A 18 -1.67 -3.78 -3.06
N ALA A 19 -1.37 -2.49 -3.20
CA ALA A 19 -0.68 -1.72 -2.18
C ALA A 19 -1.54 -1.47 -0.94
N VAL A 20 -0.88 -1.52 0.22
CA VAL A 20 -1.43 -1.11 1.51
C VAL A 20 -1.00 0.33 1.79
N CYS A 21 -1.94 1.17 2.21
CA CYS A 21 -1.70 2.57 2.57
C CYS A 21 -1.52 2.76 4.07
N TRP A 22 -2.46 2.21 4.86
CA TRP A 22 -2.53 2.47 6.30
C TRP A 22 -2.22 1.22 7.14
N LEU A 23 -1.20 1.34 8.00
CA LEU A 23 -0.86 0.28 8.94
C LEU A 23 -1.99 -0.01 9.93
N SER A 24 -2.79 0.99 10.29
CA SER A 24 -3.96 0.82 11.16
C SER A 24 -4.95 -0.19 10.60
N ASN A 25 -5.26 -0.10 9.31
CA ASN A 25 -6.18 -1.02 8.65
C ASN A 25 -5.59 -2.43 8.59
N SER A 26 -4.28 -2.53 8.36
CA SER A 26 -3.56 -3.81 8.40
C SER A 26 -3.64 -4.47 9.78
N LEU A 27 -3.47 -3.70 10.86
CA LEU A 27 -3.60 -4.20 12.23
C LEU A 27 -5.02 -4.68 12.53
N THR A 28 -6.03 -3.87 12.21
CA THR A 28 -7.43 -4.25 12.41
C THR A 28 -7.79 -5.49 11.59
N LYS A 29 -7.28 -5.60 10.35
CA LYS A 29 -7.49 -6.78 9.52
C LYS A 29 -6.78 -8.02 10.09
N PHE A 30 -5.56 -7.88 10.57
CA PHE A 30 -4.83 -8.94 11.28
C PHE A 30 -5.60 -9.43 12.51
N ALA A 31 -6.14 -8.51 13.32
CA ALA A 31 -6.94 -8.85 14.49
C ALA A 31 -8.20 -9.64 14.11
N LYS A 32 -8.93 -9.18 13.09
CA LYS A 32 -10.12 -9.89 12.56
C LYS A 32 -9.79 -11.29 12.04
N LEU A 33 -8.74 -11.42 11.22
CA LEU A 33 -8.34 -12.71 10.64
C LEU A 33 -7.96 -13.74 11.71
N ASN A 34 -7.34 -13.29 12.81
CA ASN A 34 -6.94 -14.14 13.93
C ASN A 34 -8.00 -14.20 15.04
N ARG A 35 -9.19 -13.63 14.83
CA ARG A 35 -10.31 -13.60 15.81
C ARG A 35 -9.89 -13.09 17.19
N LEU A 36 -9.03 -12.07 17.20
CA LEU A 36 -8.59 -11.44 18.44
C LEU A 36 -9.77 -10.67 19.04
N SER A 37 -9.82 -10.63 20.38
CA SER A 37 -10.82 -9.81 21.06
C SER A 37 -10.48 -8.31 20.91
N PRO A 38 -11.47 -7.41 21.04
CA PRO A 38 -11.22 -5.97 21.01
C PRO A 38 -10.17 -5.51 22.01
N GLU A 39 -10.09 -6.14 23.19
CA GLU A 39 -9.11 -5.83 24.22
C GLU A 39 -7.69 -6.18 23.77
N ILE A 40 -7.51 -7.30 23.06
CA ILE A 40 -6.22 -7.69 22.49
C ILE A 40 -5.83 -6.75 21.35
N GLU A 41 -6.77 -6.33 20.51
CA GLU A 41 -6.49 -5.35 19.44
C GLU A 41 -5.99 -4.02 20.02
N VAL A 42 -6.65 -3.51 21.07
CA VAL A 42 -6.23 -2.31 21.80
C VAL A 42 -4.83 -2.50 22.41
N LYS A 43 -4.57 -3.67 23.03
CA LYS A 43 -3.26 -4.00 23.59
C LYS A 43 -2.17 -4.01 22.51
N LEU A 44 -2.42 -4.62 21.35
CA LEU A 44 -1.49 -4.64 20.23
C LEU A 44 -1.19 -3.23 19.71
N ARG A 45 -2.22 -2.38 19.62
CA ARG A 45 -2.07 -0.98 19.22
C ARG A 45 -1.19 -0.22 20.21
N PHE A 46 -1.42 -0.41 21.51
CA PHE A 46 -0.59 0.17 22.56
C PHE A 46 0.87 -0.31 22.46
N LEU A 47 1.12 -1.61 22.25
CA LEU A 47 2.47 -2.15 22.12
C LEU A 47 3.21 -1.58 20.90
N MET A 48 2.50 -1.31 19.81
CA MET A 48 3.07 -0.62 18.64
C MET A 48 3.49 0.81 18.97
N GLU A 49 2.64 1.55 19.69
CA GLU A 49 2.92 2.92 20.11
C GLU A 49 4.05 3.00 21.15
N GLU A 50 4.10 2.06 22.10
CA GLU A 50 5.16 1.94 23.09
C GLU A 50 6.52 1.68 22.42
N LYS A 51 6.55 0.76 21.46
CA LYS A 51 7.79 0.35 20.79
C LYS A 51 8.30 1.34 19.75
N PHE A 52 7.39 2.02 19.04
CA PHE A 52 7.75 2.83 17.87
C PHE A 52 7.36 4.30 17.95
N GLY A 53 6.70 4.73 19.04
CA GLY A 53 6.15 6.07 19.20
C GLY A 53 4.69 6.17 18.76
N LYS A 54 3.94 7.10 19.35
CA LYS A 54 2.51 7.33 19.02
C LYS A 54 2.30 7.80 17.58
N GLU A 55 3.31 8.44 17.02
CA GLU A 55 3.34 8.90 15.64
C GLU A 55 3.54 7.77 14.63
N VAL A 56 3.79 6.52 15.06
CA VAL A 56 4.06 5.38 14.16
C VAL A 56 3.02 5.26 13.05
N TRP A 57 1.75 5.46 13.36
CA TRP A 57 0.64 5.34 12.41
C TRP A 57 0.76 6.34 11.26
N GLU A 58 1.07 7.59 11.57
CA GLU A 58 1.24 8.65 10.57
C GLU A 58 2.59 8.53 9.89
N ARG A 59 3.63 8.23 10.67
CA ARG A 59 5.00 8.10 10.20
C ARG A 59 5.09 7.01 9.16
N VAL A 60 4.38 5.89 9.26
CA VAL A 60 4.48 4.81 8.25
C VAL A 60 3.38 4.87 7.18
N SER A 61 2.48 5.86 7.27
CA SER A 61 1.37 6.06 6.35
C SER A 61 1.86 6.36 4.94
N VAL A 62 1.43 5.59 3.94
CA VAL A 62 1.98 5.69 2.59
C VAL A 62 1.52 6.98 1.91
N ASP A 63 0.23 7.31 1.96
CA ASP A 63 -0.36 8.56 1.47
C ASP A 63 0.44 9.81 1.89
N ARG A 64 0.83 9.90 3.16
CA ARG A 64 1.63 11.04 3.67
C ARG A 64 3.05 11.05 3.12
N ARG A 65 3.66 9.88 2.96
CA ARG A 65 5.04 9.75 2.47
C ARG A 65 5.19 10.02 0.99
N VAL A 66 4.14 9.73 0.22
CA VAL A 66 4.17 9.91 -1.23
C VAL A 66 3.75 11.31 -1.66
N ALA A 67 3.16 12.11 -0.76
CA ALA A 67 2.62 13.44 -1.03
C ALA A 67 3.62 14.41 -1.71
N ASN A 68 4.91 14.32 -1.36
CA ASN A 68 5.96 15.17 -1.92
C ASN A 68 6.85 14.45 -2.95
N LEU A 69 6.52 13.20 -3.30
CA LEU A 69 7.26 12.45 -4.31
C LEU A 69 6.79 12.85 -5.71
N HIS A 70 7.76 13.07 -6.60
CA HIS A 70 7.54 13.39 -8.01
C HIS A 70 8.01 12.26 -8.94
N ILE A 71 8.36 11.11 -8.35
CA ILE A 71 8.78 9.93 -9.09
C ILE A 71 7.55 9.33 -9.78
N PRO A 72 7.56 9.06 -11.08
CA PRO A 72 6.46 8.38 -11.76
C PRO A 72 6.12 7.05 -11.07
N ALA A 73 4.84 6.85 -10.78
CA ALA A 73 4.35 5.65 -10.13
C ALA A 73 3.19 5.02 -10.89
N LEU A 74 3.20 3.69 -10.98
CA LEU A 74 2.11 2.90 -11.53
C LEU A 74 1.62 1.91 -10.47
N LEU A 75 0.35 1.98 -10.15
CA LEU A 75 -0.31 1.12 -9.17
C LEU A 75 -1.28 0.19 -9.89
N PHE A 76 -1.31 -1.07 -9.50
CA PHE A 76 -2.31 -2.04 -9.91
C PHE A 76 -3.06 -2.54 -8.69
N HIS A 77 -4.39 -2.61 -8.77
CA HIS A 77 -5.20 -3.19 -7.71
C HIS A 77 -6.49 -3.77 -8.29
N ASP A 78 -6.84 -4.99 -7.86
CA ASP A 78 -8.11 -5.60 -8.19
C ASP A 78 -9.27 -5.05 -7.35
N THR A 79 -10.35 -4.61 -7.98
CA THR A 79 -11.51 -4.08 -7.26
C THR A 79 -12.21 -5.14 -6.39
N GLY A 80 -11.98 -6.42 -6.66
CA GLY A 80 -12.48 -7.55 -5.88
C GLY A 80 -11.45 -8.16 -4.92
N ASP A 81 -10.36 -7.45 -4.61
CA ASP A 81 -9.38 -7.89 -3.62
C ASP A 81 -10.02 -8.07 -2.24
N ARG A 82 -9.82 -9.24 -1.63
CA ARG A 82 -10.35 -9.60 -0.30
C ARG A 82 -9.30 -9.45 0.80
N GLU A 83 -8.02 -9.35 0.44
CA GLU A 83 -6.88 -9.23 1.36
C GLU A 83 -6.49 -7.78 1.61
N VAL A 84 -6.69 -6.88 0.66
CA VAL A 84 -6.52 -5.43 0.84
C VAL A 84 -7.65 -4.71 0.12
N ASP A 85 -8.25 -3.69 0.74
CA ASP A 85 -9.32 -2.95 0.09
C ASP A 85 -8.75 -2.07 -1.03
N PHE A 86 -9.44 -2.01 -2.17
CA PHE A 86 -9.06 -1.19 -3.33
C PHE A 86 -8.80 0.29 -2.96
N GLU A 87 -9.52 0.77 -1.95
CA GLU A 87 -9.39 2.10 -1.36
C GLU A 87 -7.98 2.45 -0.90
N GLU A 88 -7.20 1.46 -0.45
CA GLU A 88 -5.82 1.65 -0.03
C GLU A 88 -4.95 2.12 -1.22
N SER A 89 -5.03 1.45 -2.37
CA SER A 89 -4.33 1.91 -3.58
C SER A 89 -4.89 3.22 -4.12
N ARG A 90 -6.21 3.44 -4.01
CA ARG A 90 -6.84 4.70 -4.43
C ARG A 90 -6.30 5.89 -3.63
N ALA A 91 -6.18 5.75 -2.31
CA ALA A 91 -5.62 6.78 -1.45
C ALA A 91 -4.16 7.12 -1.81
N ILE A 92 -3.34 6.10 -2.07
CA ILE A 92 -1.95 6.30 -2.48
C ILE A 92 -1.88 7.05 -3.82
N ALA A 93 -2.65 6.62 -4.82
CA ALA A 93 -2.66 7.27 -6.14
C ALA A 93 -3.17 8.72 -6.09
N GLN A 94 -4.11 9.02 -5.20
CA GLN A 94 -4.60 10.40 -5.00
C GLN A 94 -3.57 11.30 -4.33
N ALA A 95 -2.77 10.76 -3.39
CA ALA A 95 -1.75 11.53 -2.69
C ALA A 95 -0.45 11.68 -3.51
N TRP A 96 -0.14 10.75 -4.41
CA TRP A 96 1.13 10.72 -5.15
C TRP A 96 1.04 11.49 -6.47
N HIS A 97 1.81 12.57 -6.58
CA HIS A 97 1.86 13.38 -7.80
C HIS A 97 2.36 12.58 -9.02
N GLY A 98 1.53 12.50 -10.07
CA GLY A 98 1.85 11.78 -11.31
C GLY A 98 1.70 10.26 -11.21
N ALA A 99 1.09 9.74 -10.13
CA ALA A 99 0.76 8.34 -10.04
C ALA A 99 -0.43 7.96 -10.93
N GLN A 100 -0.37 6.76 -11.50
CA GLN A 100 -1.45 6.15 -12.26
C GLN A 100 -1.97 4.93 -11.51
N LEU A 101 -3.29 4.79 -11.40
CA LEU A 101 -3.93 3.60 -10.84
C LEU A 101 -4.67 2.83 -11.93
N VAL A 102 -4.24 1.60 -12.17
CA VAL A 102 -4.90 0.65 -13.04
C VAL A 102 -5.73 -0.30 -12.18
N ALA A 103 -7.05 -0.14 -12.25
CA ALA A 103 -7.99 -1.05 -11.64
C ALA A 103 -8.12 -2.32 -12.49
N THR A 104 -7.95 -3.48 -11.87
CA THR A 104 -8.28 -4.79 -12.47
C THR A 104 -9.58 -5.31 -11.89
N SER A 105 -10.18 -6.31 -12.55
CA SER A 105 -11.35 -7.01 -12.03
C SER A 105 -11.16 -8.51 -12.13
N GLY A 106 -11.58 -9.21 -11.08
CA GLY A 106 -11.62 -10.67 -11.06
C GLY A 106 -10.24 -11.32 -10.98
N LEU A 107 -9.17 -10.61 -10.58
CA LEU A 107 -7.85 -11.18 -10.28
C LEU A 107 -7.63 -11.41 -8.77
N GLY A 108 -8.19 -10.56 -7.91
CA GLY A 108 -7.90 -10.53 -6.48
C GLY A 108 -6.41 -10.33 -6.14
N HIS A 109 -6.08 -10.40 -4.84
CA HIS A 109 -4.76 -10.08 -4.31
C HIS A 109 -3.59 -10.84 -4.92
N LYS A 110 -3.77 -12.15 -5.11
CA LYS A 110 -2.65 -13.06 -5.45
C LYS A 110 -2.49 -13.27 -6.95
N ARG A 111 -3.58 -13.35 -7.71
CA ARG A 111 -3.49 -13.65 -9.15
C ARG A 111 -3.09 -12.43 -9.96
N ILE A 112 -3.24 -11.21 -9.43
CA ILE A 112 -2.73 -10.00 -10.07
C ILE A 112 -1.22 -10.08 -10.36
N LEU A 113 -0.45 -10.75 -9.48
CA LEU A 113 0.99 -10.95 -9.62
C LEU A 113 1.39 -11.87 -10.78
N ARG A 114 0.47 -12.70 -11.27
CA ARG A 114 0.70 -13.66 -12.37
C ARG A 114 -0.01 -13.28 -13.66
N ASN A 115 -0.72 -12.15 -13.66
CA ASN A 115 -1.47 -11.74 -14.82
C ASN A 115 -0.51 -11.15 -15.87
N GLU A 116 -0.46 -11.77 -17.04
CA GLU A 116 0.46 -11.40 -18.11
C GLU A 116 0.29 -9.94 -18.55
N ARG A 117 -0.94 -9.40 -18.58
CA ARG A 117 -1.18 -8.01 -18.97
C ARG A 117 -0.66 -7.04 -17.92
N VAL A 118 -0.85 -7.34 -16.63
CA VAL A 118 -0.30 -6.55 -15.52
C VAL A 118 1.22 -6.55 -15.57
N ILE A 119 1.83 -7.73 -15.74
CA ILE A 119 3.29 -7.87 -15.86
C ILE A 119 3.80 -7.06 -17.05
N GLN A 120 3.19 -7.21 -18.22
CA GLN A 120 3.61 -6.50 -19.43
C GLN A 120 3.54 -4.98 -19.24
N GLN A 121 2.42 -4.45 -18.73
CA GLN A 121 2.29 -3.01 -18.47
C GLN A 121 3.30 -2.50 -17.43
N ALA A 122 3.59 -3.28 -16.39
CA ALA A 122 4.60 -2.94 -15.41
C ALA A 122 6.01 -2.87 -16.02
N VAL A 123 6.35 -3.85 -16.88
CA VAL A 123 7.64 -3.90 -17.59
C VAL A 123 7.75 -2.74 -18.58
N ASP A 124 6.71 -2.49 -19.38
CA ASP A 124 6.66 -1.37 -20.32
C ASP A 124 6.83 -0.04 -19.59
N PHE A 125 6.11 0.15 -18.47
CA PHE A 125 6.24 1.35 -17.67
C PHE A 125 7.66 1.60 -17.18
N ILE A 126 8.40 0.57 -16.77
CA ILE A 126 9.77 0.70 -16.27
C ILE A 126 10.80 0.93 -17.40
N ASN A 127 10.55 0.38 -18.60
CA ASN A 127 11.49 0.43 -19.72
C ASN A 127 11.47 1.74 -20.52
N PHE A 128 10.32 2.41 -20.61
CA PHE A 128 10.20 3.73 -21.22
C PHE A 128 10.40 4.85 -20.19
#